data_AF-A0A2K5XVI2-F1
#
_entry.id   AF-A0A2K5XVI2-F1
#
_cell.length_a   1.000
_cell.length_b   1.000
_cell.length_c   1.000
_cell.angle_alpha   90.00
_cell.angle_beta   90.00
_cell.angle_gamma   90.00
#
_symmetry.space_group_name_H-M   'P 1'
#
loop_
_entity.id
_entity.type
_entity.pdbx_description
1 polymer ?
#
loop_
_entity_poly.entity_id
_entity_poly.type
_entity_poly.pdbx_seq_one_letter_code
_entity_poly.pdbx_strand_id
1 'polypeptide(L)'
;MTALRLLQRMKRDWMHTGRRPSGLCGAALLVAARMHDFRRTVKEVISVVKVCESTLRKRLTEFEDTPTSQLTIDEFMKIDLEEECDPPSYTAGQRKLRMKQLEQVLSKKLEEVEGEISSYQDAIEIELENSPPFRREGRGRPESLPRAWPLHGKVPVPPIGGLSSGMAALDVAKEGASPCVPRRGWPGGRAVPH
;
A
#
# COMPACT_ATOMS: atom_id res chain seq x y z
N MET A 1 -25.91 21.61 -8.86
CA MET A 1 -26.36 20.76 -7.73
C MET A 1 -25.43 19.58 -7.42
N THR A 2 -24.56 19.12 -8.34
CA THR A 2 -23.69 17.94 -8.16
C THR A 2 -22.78 17.99 -6.91
N ALA A 3 -22.16 19.14 -6.61
CA ALA A 3 -21.27 19.27 -5.45
C ALA A 3 -22.00 19.03 -4.11
N LEU A 4 -23.26 19.45 -3.99
CA LEU A 4 -24.07 19.21 -2.80
C LEU A 4 -24.41 17.73 -2.65
N ARG A 5 -24.76 17.06 -3.77
CA ARG A 5 -25.02 15.62 -3.78
C ARG A 5 -23.78 14.82 -3.35
N LEU A 6 -22.60 15.17 -3.88
CA LEU A 6 -21.33 14.58 -3.45
C LEU A 6 -21.10 14.78 -1.96
N LEU A 7 -21.31 15.99 -1.45
CA LEU A 7 -21.11 16.29 -0.04
C LEU A 7 -22.08 15.51 0.87
N GLN A 8 -23.34 15.36 0.47
CA GLN A 8 -24.33 14.55 1.18
C GLN A 8 -23.91 13.07 1.23
N ARG A 9 -23.43 12.53 0.11
CA ARG A 9 -22.93 11.16 0.05
C ARG A 9 -21.70 10.96 0.93
N MET A 10 -20.70 11.85 0.84
CA MET A 10 -19.52 11.84 1.70
C MET A 10 -19.86 11.96 3.20
N LYS A 11 -20.96 12.64 3.54
CA LYS A 11 -21.46 12.70 4.91
C LYS A 11 -22.03 11.35 5.38
N ARG A 12 -22.79 10.68 4.51
CA ARG A 12 -23.35 9.34 4.74
C ARG A 12 -22.25 8.28 4.87
N ASP A 13 -21.15 8.43 4.14
CA ASP A 13 -19.94 7.61 4.25
C ASP A 13 -19.04 7.99 5.45
N TRP A 14 -19.56 8.75 6.43
CA TRP A 14 -18.88 9.12 7.68
C TRP A 14 -17.51 9.82 7.50
N MET A 15 -17.21 10.36 6.32
CA MET A 15 -15.92 10.99 6.03
C MET A 15 -15.67 12.27 6.83
N HIS A 16 -16.74 12.92 7.31
CA HIS A 16 -16.71 14.17 8.06
C HIS A 16 -16.60 13.98 9.59
N THR A 17 -16.84 12.78 10.11
CA THR A 17 -16.99 12.58 11.55
C THR A 17 -15.67 12.78 12.28
N GLY A 18 -15.67 13.64 13.31
CA GLY A 18 -14.46 14.04 14.06
C GLY A 18 -13.45 14.84 13.24
N ARG A 19 -13.86 15.43 12.11
CA ARG A 19 -12.96 15.98 11.09
C ARG A 19 -13.45 17.34 10.57
N ARG A 20 -12.55 18.18 10.06
CA ARG A 20 -12.88 19.52 9.53
C ARG A 20 -13.72 19.41 8.24
N PRO A 21 -14.96 19.94 8.20
CA PRO A 21 -15.83 19.83 7.02
C PRO A 21 -15.37 20.69 5.83
N SER A 22 -14.62 21.78 6.07
CA SER A 22 -14.11 22.65 5.00
C SER A 22 -13.35 21.86 3.94
N GLY A 23 -12.45 20.97 4.35
CA GLY A 23 -11.68 20.15 3.41
C GLY A 23 -12.55 19.19 2.58
N LEU A 24 -13.66 18.73 3.14
CA LEU A 24 -14.62 17.88 2.44
C LEU A 24 -15.41 18.67 1.39
N CYS A 25 -15.83 19.90 1.72
CA CYS A 25 -16.45 20.82 0.75
C CYS A 25 -15.52 21.13 -0.42
N GLY A 26 -14.23 21.38 -0.14
CA GLY A 26 -13.23 21.59 -1.19
C GLY A 26 -13.02 20.38 -2.09
N ALA A 27 -13.03 19.17 -1.53
CA ALA A 27 -12.93 17.94 -2.29
C ALA A 27 -14.16 17.75 -3.20
N ALA A 28 -15.36 17.94 -2.66
CA ALA A 28 -16.60 17.87 -3.43
C ALA A 28 -16.66 18.90 -4.57
N LEU A 29 -16.17 20.12 -4.34
CA LEU A 29 -16.06 21.15 -5.38
C LEU A 29 -15.10 20.74 -6.50
N LEU A 30 -13.93 20.19 -6.17
CA LEU A 30 -12.96 19.73 -7.16
C LEU A 30 -13.47 18.56 -7.99
N VAL A 31 -14.12 17.58 -7.35
CA VAL A 31 -14.70 16.42 -8.05
C VAL A 31 -15.83 16.88 -8.98
N ALA A 32 -16.75 17.71 -8.48
CA ALA A 32 -17.82 18.26 -9.30
C ALA A 32 -17.29 19.08 -10.48
N ALA A 33 -16.25 19.89 -10.28
CA ALA A 33 -15.63 20.65 -11.36
C ALA A 33 -15.09 19.72 -12.45
N ARG A 34 -14.44 18.61 -12.08
CA ARG A 34 -13.95 17.60 -13.05
C ARG A 34 -15.07 16.86 -13.77
N MET A 35 -16.19 16.57 -13.10
CA MET A 35 -17.34 15.91 -13.72
C MET A 35 -18.01 16.77 -14.80
N HIS A 36 -17.87 18.10 -14.73
CA HIS A 36 -18.45 19.05 -15.68
C HIS A 36 -17.39 19.71 -16.58
N ASP A 37 -16.22 19.08 -16.74
CA ASP A 37 -15.08 19.56 -17.54
C ASP A 37 -14.58 20.98 -17.18
N PHE A 38 -14.87 21.45 -15.98
CA PHE A 38 -14.42 22.73 -15.47
C PHE A 38 -13.04 22.60 -14.84
N ARG A 39 -12.01 23.00 -15.59
CA ARG A 39 -10.62 22.90 -15.16
C ARG A 39 -10.27 24.01 -14.17
N ARG A 40 -10.32 23.67 -12.88
CA ARG A 40 -9.80 24.49 -11.77
C ARG A 40 -8.60 23.83 -11.12
N THR A 41 -7.64 24.64 -10.71
CA THR A 41 -6.45 24.16 -10.02
C THR A 41 -6.76 23.90 -8.56
N VAL A 42 -6.02 22.96 -7.97
CA VAL A 42 -6.09 22.66 -6.53
C VAL A 42 -5.79 23.91 -5.69
N LYS A 43 -4.87 24.76 -6.14
CA LYS A 43 -4.49 26.02 -5.47
C LYS A 43 -5.63 27.02 -5.39
N GLU A 44 -6.41 27.18 -6.47
CA GLU A 44 -7.59 28.06 -6.49
C GLU A 44 -8.66 27.62 -5.50
N VAL A 45 -8.89 26.31 -5.36
CA VAL A 45 -9.88 25.81 -4.40
C VAL A 45 -9.39 25.96 -2.96
N ILE A 46 -8.10 25.70 -2.71
CA ILE A 46 -7.48 25.88 -1.39
C ILE A 46 -7.57 27.33 -0.93
N SER A 47 -7.34 28.30 -1.82
CA SER A 47 -7.36 29.71 -1.45
C SER A 47 -8.73 30.17 -0.96
N VAL A 48 -9.81 29.54 -1.42
CA VAL A 48 -11.20 29.79 -1.00
C VAL A 48 -11.54 29.02 0.29
N VAL A 49 -11.26 27.72 0.33
CA VAL A 49 -11.71 26.80 1.39
C VAL A 49 -10.83 26.87 2.65
N LYS A 50 -9.64 27.48 2.55
CA LYS A 50 -8.67 27.70 3.64
C LYS A 50 -8.24 26.39 4.31
N VAL A 51 -7.75 25.44 3.51
CA VAL A 51 -7.21 24.15 3.97
C VAL A 51 -5.86 23.84 3.33
N CYS A 52 -5.01 23.08 4.00
CA CYS A 52 -3.73 22.66 3.42
C CYS A 52 -3.92 21.72 2.22
N GLU A 53 -3.01 21.77 1.26
CA GLU A 53 -3.03 20.90 0.07
C GLU A 53 -2.98 19.42 0.44
N SER A 54 -2.13 19.05 1.39
CA SER A 54 -2.02 17.67 1.89
C SER A 54 -3.35 17.17 2.49
N THR A 55 -4.09 18.04 3.18
CA THR A 55 -5.41 17.72 3.74
C THR A 55 -6.41 17.45 2.62
N LEU A 56 -6.42 18.28 1.57
CA LEU A 56 -7.34 18.11 0.45
C LEU A 56 -7.05 16.83 -0.34
N ARG A 57 -5.77 16.55 -0.62
CA ARG A 57 -5.34 15.30 -1.27
C ARG A 57 -5.78 14.07 -0.47
N LYS A 58 -5.58 14.07 0.86
CA LYS A 58 -6.05 12.97 1.73
C LYS A 58 -7.56 12.73 1.61
N ARG A 59 -8.38 13.79 1.52
CA ARG A 59 -9.83 13.66 1.36
C ARG A 59 -10.24 13.08 0.02
N LEU A 60 -9.51 13.42 -1.05
CA LEU A 60 -9.74 12.87 -2.38
C LEU A 60 -9.39 11.38 -2.42
N THR A 61 -8.26 10.98 -1.83
CA THR A 61 -7.89 9.56 -1.73
C THR A 61 -8.90 8.76 -0.90
N GLU A 62 -9.38 9.31 0.22
CA GLU A 62 -10.42 8.63 1.00
C GLU A 62 -11.76 8.53 0.26
N PHE A 63 -12.07 9.49 -0.62
CA PHE A 63 -13.25 9.39 -1.49
C PHE A 63 -13.06 8.32 -2.55
N GLU A 64 -11.86 8.22 -3.14
CA GLU A 64 -11.48 7.17 -4.09
C GLU A 64 -11.70 5.76 -3.52
N ASP A 65 -11.43 5.57 -2.23
CA ASP A 65 -11.65 4.28 -1.54
C ASP A 65 -13.14 3.91 -1.37
N THR A 66 -14.09 4.86 -1.51
CA THR A 66 -15.54 4.61 -1.37
C THR A 66 -16.16 4.01 -2.63
N PRO A 67 -17.24 3.20 -2.54
CA PRO A 67 -17.91 2.64 -3.72
C PRO A 67 -18.50 3.72 -4.64
N THR A 68 -18.83 4.90 -4.10
CA THR A 68 -19.32 6.04 -4.87
C THR A 68 -18.34 6.51 -5.95
N SER A 69 -17.03 6.37 -5.72
CA SER A 69 -16.00 6.84 -6.66
C SER A 69 -15.96 6.05 -7.96
N GLN A 70 -16.46 4.81 -7.94
CA GLN A 70 -16.42 3.88 -9.06
C GLN A 70 -17.60 4.06 -10.02
N LEU A 71 -18.61 4.84 -9.63
CA LEU A 71 -19.78 5.12 -10.45
C LEU A 71 -19.43 6.09 -11.59
N THR A 72 -20.07 5.88 -12.73
CA THR A 72 -20.07 6.89 -13.80
C THR A 72 -20.83 8.14 -13.37
N ILE A 73 -20.58 9.26 -14.06
CA ILE A 73 -21.24 10.54 -13.79
C ILE A 73 -22.76 10.39 -13.89
N ASP A 74 -23.25 9.66 -14.88
CA ASP A 74 -24.68 9.46 -15.11
C ASP A 74 -25.32 8.56 -14.05
N GLU A 75 -24.64 7.50 -13.63
CA GLU A 75 -25.10 6.61 -12.54
C GLU A 75 -25.17 7.36 -11.22
N PHE A 76 -24.13 8.13 -10.88
CA PHE A 76 -24.11 8.94 -9.67
C PHE A 76 -25.26 9.95 -9.61
N MET A 77 -25.73 10.46 -10.75
CA MET A 77 -26.83 11.40 -10.82
C MET A 77 -28.21 10.73 -10.78
N LYS A 78 -28.29 9.40 -10.90
CA LYS A 78 -29.56 8.65 -10.90
C LYS A 78 -29.75 7.78 -9.67
N ILE A 79 -28.67 7.20 -9.17
CA ILE A 79 -28.69 6.16 -8.14
C ILE A 79 -28.08 6.72 -6.86
N ASP A 80 -28.76 6.50 -5.73
CA ASP A 80 -28.19 6.70 -4.41
C ASP A 80 -27.85 5.33 -3.81
N LEU A 81 -26.58 5.10 -3.51
CA LEU A 81 -26.13 3.86 -2.89
C LEU A 81 -26.62 3.80 -1.44
N GLU A 82 -27.16 2.65 -1.02
CA GLU A 82 -27.58 2.42 0.37
C GLU A 82 -26.40 2.13 1.30
N GLU A 83 -25.36 1.47 0.77
CA GLU A 83 -24.18 1.06 1.54
C GLU A 83 -23.48 2.27 2.16
N GLU A 84 -23.12 2.16 3.44
CA GLU A 84 -22.36 3.16 4.17
C GLU A 84 -20.95 2.65 4.45
N CYS A 85 -19.99 3.57 4.44
CA CYS A 85 -18.60 3.27 4.80
C CYS A 85 -18.31 3.63 6.26
N ASP A 86 -17.41 2.85 6.89
CA ASP A 86 -16.84 3.18 8.20
C ASP A 86 -15.89 4.39 8.09
N PRO A 87 -15.71 5.18 9.18
CA PRO A 87 -14.88 6.37 9.15
C PRO A 87 -13.39 6.03 8.90
N PRO A 88 -12.61 6.94 8.29
CA PRO A 88 -11.20 6.71 8.01
C PRO A 88 -10.32 6.40 9.24
N SER A 89 -10.70 6.86 10.44
CA SER A 89 -9.99 6.52 11.68
C SER A 89 -10.14 5.05 12.06
N TYR A 90 -11.32 4.45 11.83
CA TYR A 90 -11.57 3.04 12.10
C TYR A 90 -10.87 2.15 11.08
N THR A 91 -11.02 2.45 9.79
CA THR A 91 -10.39 1.68 8.71
C THR A 91 -8.86 1.74 8.80
N ALA A 92 -8.28 2.90 9.11
CA ALA A 92 -6.84 3.02 9.34
C ALA A 92 -6.37 2.20 10.56
N GLY A 93 -7.16 2.17 11.64
CA GLY A 93 -6.88 1.33 12.81
C GLY A 93 -6.86 -0.17 12.47
N GLN A 94 -7.86 -0.64 11.71
CA GLN A 94 -7.95 -2.02 11.24
C GLN A 94 -6.80 -2.38 10.30
N ARG A 95 -6.46 -1.49 9.36
CA ARG A 95 -5.33 -1.68 8.44
C ARG A 95 -4.02 -1.82 9.21
N LYS A 96 -3.77 -0.98 10.21
CA LYS A 96 -2.59 -1.07 11.07
C LYS A 96 -2.51 -2.40 11.82
N LEU A 97 -3.64 -2.91 12.32
CA LEU A 97 -3.67 -4.20 13.01
C LEU A 97 -3.35 -5.37 12.07
N ARG A 98 -3.97 -5.38 10.88
CA ARG A 98 -3.70 -6.40 9.85
C ARG A 98 -2.24 -6.39 9.38
N MET A 99 -1.67 -5.21 9.17
CA MET A 99 -0.26 -5.07 8.80
C MET A 99 0.66 -5.71 9.84
N LYS A 100 0.42 -5.45 11.14
CA LYS A 100 1.19 -6.07 12.23
C LYS A 100 1.06 -7.60 12.25
N GLN A 101 -0.14 -8.14 11.98
CA GLN A 101 -0.34 -9.58 11.92
C GLN A 101 0.43 -10.20 10.74
N LEU A 102 0.40 -9.53 9.58
CA LEU A 102 1.13 -9.98 8.40
C LEU A 102 2.65 -9.95 8.63
N GLU A 103 3.17 -8.89 9.27
CA GLU A 103 4.57 -8.80 9.68
C GLU A 103 4.98 -9.95 10.60
N GLN A 104 4.13 -10.30 11.58
CA GLN A 104 4.38 -11.45 12.47
C GLN A 104 4.39 -12.79 11.73
N VAL A 105 3.45 -13.01 10.81
CA VAL A 105 3.43 -14.23 9.98
C VAL A 105 4.66 -14.31 9.10
N LEU A 106 5.05 -13.18 8.50
CA LEU A 106 6.24 -13.12 7.64
C LEU A 106 7.52 -13.39 8.44
N SER A 107 7.64 -12.83 9.66
CA SER A 107 8.77 -13.08 10.56
C SER A 107 8.89 -14.56 10.90
N LYS A 108 7.79 -15.22 11.26
CA LYS A 108 7.79 -16.67 11.56
C LYS A 108 8.21 -17.51 10.36
N LYS A 109 7.70 -17.19 9.18
CA LYS A 109 8.10 -17.88 7.94
C LYS A 109 9.57 -17.68 7.62
N LEU A 110 10.13 -16.50 7.94
CA LEU A 110 11.55 -16.23 7.75
C LEU A 110 12.38 -17.11 8.70
N GLU A 111 11.99 -17.22 9.97
CA GLU A 111 12.63 -18.10 10.96
C GLU A 111 12.55 -19.58 10.55
N GLU A 112 11.42 -20.03 10.02
CA GLU A 112 11.24 -21.40 9.48
C GLU A 112 12.22 -21.67 8.33
N VAL A 113 12.29 -20.77 7.35
CA VAL A 113 13.19 -20.89 6.19
C VAL A 113 14.67 -20.84 6.62
N GLU A 114 15.03 -19.99 7.56
CA GLU A 114 16.39 -19.94 8.12
C GLU A 114 16.77 -21.26 8.80
N GLY A 115 15.84 -21.87 9.55
CA GLY A 115 16.03 -23.19 10.15
C GLY A 115 16.24 -24.29 9.11
N GLU A 116 15.44 -24.30 8.04
CA GLU A 116 15.62 -25.24 6.91
C GLU A 116 17.01 -25.09 6.28
N ILE A 117 17.44 -23.86 5.99
CA ILE A 117 18.76 -23.57 5.40
C ILE A 117 19.88 -24.07 6.32
N SER A 118 19.80 -23.84 7.63
CA SER A 118 20.80 -24.31 8.60
C SER A 118 20.89 -25.84 8.59
N SER A 119 19.75 -26.53 8.56
CA SER A 119 19.74 -28.00 8.53
C SER A 119 20.42 -28.57 7.29
N TYR A 120 20.24 -27.92 6.14
CA TYR A 120 20.93 -28.29 4.91
C TYR A 120 22.43 -28.00 4.98
N GLN A 121 22.83 -26.89 5.59
CA GLN A 121 24.25 -26.55 5.80
C GLN A 121 24.95 -27.62 6.66
N ASP A 122 24.37 -27.98 7.80
CA ASP A 122 24.90 -29.02 8.69
C ASP A 122 25.03 -30.37 7.98
N ALA A 123 24.02 -30.77 7.21
CA ALA A 123 24.04 -32.02 6.45
C ALA A 123 25.16 -32.03 5.39
N ILE A 124 25.40 -30.91 4.71
CA ILE A 124 26.49 -30.77 3.73
C ILE A 124 27.85 -30.85 4.43
N GLU A 125 28.03 -30.18 5.57
CA GLU A 125 29.28 -30.21 6.34
C GLU A 125 29.61 -31.61 6.85
N ILE A 126 28.62 -32.32 7.40
CA ILE A 126 28.77 -33.71 7.86
C ILE A 126 29.20 -34.63 6.71
N GLU A 127 28.58 -34.50 5.53
CA GLU A 127 28.91 -35.33 4.37
C GLU A 127 30.32 -35.01 3.83
N LEU A 128 30.73 -33.74 3.86
CA LEU A 128 32.09 -33.31 3.48
C LEU A 128 33.15 -33.84 4.45
N GLU A 129 32.86 -33.92 5.75
CA GLU A 129 33.79 -34.42 6.77
C GLU A 129 33.93 -35.95 6.75
N ASN A 130 32.85 -36.65 6.40
CA ASN A 130 32.84 -38.12 6.24
C ASN A 130 33.41 -38.59 4.90
N SER A 131 33.54 -37.71 3.91
CA SER A 131 34.24 -38.00 2.66
C SER A 131 35.72 -38.25 2.94
N PRO A 132 36.32 -39.38 2.49
CA PRO A 132 37.77 -39.56 2.59
C PRO A 132 38.50 -38.39 1.91
N PRO A 133 39.72 -38.01 2.36
CA PRO A 133 40.48 -36.98 1.68
C PRO A 133 40.61 -37.41 0.23
N PHE A 134 40.20 -36.55 -0.70
CA PHE A 134 40.33 -36.78 -2.13
C PHE A 134 41.74 -37.32 -2.40
N ARG A 135 41.85 -38.64 -2.64
CA ARG A 135 43.12 -39.25 -3.06
C ARG A 135 43.40 -38.58 -4.40
N ARG A 136 44.38 -37.68 -4.43
CA ARG A 136 45.01 -37.21 -5.66
C ARG A 136 45.73 -38.40 -6.30
N GLU A 137 44.98 -39.35 -6.82
CA GLU A 137 45.54 -40.32 -7.74
C GLU A 137 45.69 -39.58 -9.06
N GLY A 138 46.94 -39.34 -9.42
CA GLY A 138 47.35 -38.49 -10.53
C GLY A 138 46.81 -38.97 -11.87
N ARG A 139 45.58 -38.57 -12.22
CA ARG A 139 45.26 -38.31 -13.62
C ARG A 139 45.74 -36.90 -13.96
N GLY A 140 46.61 -36.86 -14.96
CA GLY A 140 47.28 -35.67 -15.44
C GLY A 140 46.36 -34.46 -15.52
N ARG A 141 46.94 -33.33 -15.10
CA ARG A 141 46.45 -31.98 -15.35
C ARG A 141 45.88 -31.87 -16.77
N PRO A 142 44.58 -31.64 -16.98
CA PRO A 142 44.15 -31.03 -18.24
C PRO A 142 44.73 -29.63 -18.25
N GLU A 143 45.77 -29.48 -19.04
CA GLU A 143 46.42 -28.22 -19.35
C GLU A 143 45.42 -27.35 -20.13
N SER A 144 44.59 -26.55 -19.43
CA SER A 144 43.96 -25.30 -19.91
C SER A 144 42.69 -24.85 -19.14
N LEU A 145 42.71 -24.81 -17.81
CA LEU A 145 41.77 -23.94 -17.08
C LEU A 145 42.52 -22.69 -16.58
N PRO A 146 42.09 -21.47 -16.98
CA PRO A 146 42.84 -20.26 -16.68
C PRO A 146 42.90 -20.03 -15.17
N ARG A 147 44.14 -19.89 -14.68
CA ARG A 147 44.46 -19.53 -13.30
C ARG A 147 44.14 -18.04 -13.10
N ALA A 148 42.90 -17.74 -12.75
CA ALA A 148 42.52 -16.58 -11.93
C ALA A 148 41.00 -16.46 -11.98
N TRP A 149 40.36 -16.53 -10.82
CA TRP A 149 39.27 -15.58 -10.62
C TRP A 149 39.94 -14.23 -10.47
N PRO A 150 39.62 -13.24 -11.33
CA PRO A 150 40.23 -11.93 -11.22
C PRO A 150 39.89 -11.37 -9.84
N LEU A 151 40.89 -11.25 -8.97
CA LEU A 151 40.81 -10.49 -7.72
C LEU A 151 40.72 -8.97 -7.99
N HIS A 152 40.56 -8.57 -9.25
CA HIS A 152 40.30 -7.21 -9.70
C HIS A 152 39.17 -7.27 -10.72
N GLY A 153 37.97 -7.50 -10.21
CA GLY A 153 36.77 -7.56 -11.01
C GLY A 153 35.61 -7.62 -10.06
N LYS A 154 34.98 -6.47 -9.82
CA LYS A 154 33.66 -6.39 -9.22
C LYS A 154 32.83 -7.54 -9.77
N VAL A 155 32.46 -8.49 -8.91
CA VAL A 155 31.26 -9.29 -9.15
C VAL A 155 30.21 -8.24 -9.52
N PRO A 156 29.52 -8.33 -10.66
CA PRO A 156 28.34 -7.52 -10.87
C PRO A 156 27.34 -8.04 -9.85
N VAL A 157 27.46 -7.55 -8.61
CA VAL A 157 26.31 -7.39 -7.76
C VAL A 157 25.38 -6.57 -8.64
N PRO A 158 24.19 -7.08 -9.03
CA PRO A 158 23.20 -6.19 -9.61
C PRO A 158 23.14 -4.98 -8.68
N PRO A 159 23.13 -3.75 -9.21
CA PRO A 159 23.16 -2.59 -8.34
C PRO A 159 22.09 -2.79 -7.29
N ILE A 160 22.51 -2.91 -6.03
CA ILE A 160 21.67 -2.56 -4.91
C ILE A 160 21.47 -1.08 -5.14
N GLY A 161 20.45 -0.76 -5.95
CA GLY A 161 20.07 0.60 -6.28
C GLY A 161 20.03 1.32 -4.96
N GLY A 162 20.83 2.38 -4.87
CA GLY A 162 21.21 2.96 -3.61
C GLY A 162 20.00 3.16 -2.69
N LEU A 163 20.21 2.84 -1.42
CA LEU A 163 19.66 3.67 -0.35
C LEU A 163 20.24 5.09 -0.49
N SER A 164 19.88 5.80 -1.56
CA SER A 164 19.77 7.24 -1.48
C SER A 164 18.58 7.48 -0.57
N SER A 165 18.85 8.14 0.56
CA SER A 165 17.89 8.91 1.33
C SER A 165 16.70 9.34 0.46
N GLY A 166 15.62 8.60 0.62
CA GLY A 166 14.60 8.48 -0.41
C GLY A 166 13.68 7.37 0.00
N MET A 167 12.86 7.67 1.00
CA MET A 167 11.72 6.93 1.50
C MET A 167 10.69 6.71 0.36
N ALA A 168 11.07 6.00 -0.70
CA ALA A 168 10.14 5.48 -1.69
C ALA A 168 9.65 4.16 -1.11
N ALA A 169 8.57 4.26 -0.35
CA ALA A 169 7.76 3.13 0.07
C ALA A 169 7.58 2.19 -1.12
N LEU A 170 7.93 0.91 -0.94
CA LEU A 170 7.57 -0.13 -1.90
C LEU A 170 6.08 0.04 -2.25
N ASP A 171 5.83 0.25 -3.53
CA ASP A 171 4.54 0.12 -4.21
C ASP A 171 4.07 -1.36 -4.22
N VAL A 172 4.06 -2.00 -3.05
CA VAL A 172 3.31 -3.24 -2.75
C VAL A 172 1.94 -2.89 -2.16
N ALA A 173 1.57 -1.60 -2.16
CA ALA A 173 0.33 -1.11 -1.58
C ALA A 173 -0.78 -0.79 -2.59
N LYS A 174 -0.68 -1.23 -3.86
CA LYS A 174 -1.76 -0.97 -4.86
C LYS A 174 -2.66 -2.16 -5.16
N GLU A 175 -2.25 -3.40 -4.85
CA GLU A 175 -3.17 -4.56 -4.84
C GLU A 175 -3.88 -4.74 -3.48
N GLY A 176 -3.50 -3.94 -2.47
CA GLY A 176 -4.02 -4.03 -1.11
C GLY A 176 -4.93 -2.87 -0.69
N ALA A 177 -5.35 -1.99 -1.60
CA ALA A 177 -6.45 -1.07 -1.34
C ALA A 177 -7.73 -1.91 -1.32
N SER A 178 -7.95 -2.66 -0.22
CA SER A 178 -9.24 -3.27 0.04
C SER A 178 -10.29 -2.17 -0.13
N PRO A 179 -11.26 -2.34 -1.04
CA PRO A 179 -12.36 -1.39 -1.18
C PRO A 179 -12.93 -1.07 0.20
N CYS A 180 -13.40 0.16 0.41
CA CYS A 180 -14.12 0.48 1.64
C CYS A 180 -15.11 -0.63 1.93
N VAL A 181 -14.86 -1.33 3.04
CA VAL A 181 -15.66 -2.47 3.44
C VAL A 181 -17.00 -1.92 3.92
N PRO A 182 -18.15 -2.46 3.47
CA PRO A 182 -19.46 -2.04 3.98
C PRO A 182 -19.46 -2.04 5.50
N ARG A 183 -20.11 -1.03 6.10
CA ARG A 183 -20.16 -0.78 7.54
C ARG A 183 -20.26 -2.08 8.36
N ARG A 184 -19.16 -2.47 9.01
CA ARG A 184 -19.04 -3.79 9.69
C ARG A 184 -18.74 -3.71 11.19
N GLY A 185 -19.12 -2.60 11.82
CA GLY A 185 -19.21 -2.56 13.28
C GLY A 185 -18.41 -1.45 13.96
N TRP A 186 -18.42 -0.22 13.45
CA TRP A 186 -18.07 0.93 14.28
C TRP A 186 -19.22 1.22 15.29
N PRO A 187 -19.04 0.94 16.60
CA PRO A 187 -20.13 1.00 17.59
C PRO A 187 -20.52 2.43 17.98
N GLY A 188 -19.71 3.44 17.61
CA GLY A 188 -19.92 4.84 17.96
C GLY A 188 -20.99 5.56 17.11
N GLY A 189 -21.45 4.95 16.02
CA GLY A 189 -22.46 5.53 15.16
C GLY A 189 -23.84 4.95 15.43
N ARG A 190 -24.60 5.50 16.39
CA ARG A 190 -26.06 5.37 16.30
C ARG A 190 -26.46 6.09 15.02
N ALA A 191 -27.08 5.36 14.09
CA ALA A 191 -27.71 5.96 12.92
C ALA A 191 -28.62 7.07 13.44
N VAL A 192 -28.34 8.32 13.04
CA VAL A 192 -29.26 9.43 13.32
C VAL A 192 -30.46 9.18 12.42
N PRO A 193 -31.66 8.88 12.96
CA PRO A 193 -32.83 8.79 12.12
C PRO A 193 -33.11 10.17 11.53
N HIS A 194 -33.40 10.18 10.22
CA HIS A 194 -33.80 11.38 9.48
C HIS A 194 -35.08 11.99 10.04
#